data_AF-A0A3P3T9A3-F1
#
_entry.id   AF-A0A3P3T9A3-F1
#
_cell.length_a   1.000
_cell.length_b   1.000
_cell.length_c   1.000
_cell.angle_alpha   90.00
_cell.angle_beta   90.00
_cell.angle_gamma   90.00
#
_symmetry.space_group_name_H-M   'P 1'
#
loop_
_entity.id
_entity.type
_entity.pdbx_description
1 polymer ?
#
loop_
_entity_poly.entity_id
_entity_poly.type
_entity_poly.pdbx_seq_one_letter_code
_entity_poly.pdbx_strand_id
1 'polypeptide(L)'
;MQTVTYPDYVFFCKAFQEWNLFDFEESDIKQEPGETPSYTYDATFRDESNYKTNVVISFDGAAITWAIADGWEDAHEEINTLYDSMMQLKASGRQLVL
;
A
#
# COMPACT_ATOMS: atom_id res chain seq x y z
N MET A 1 -6.69 15.15 11.40
CA MET A 1 -6.39 14.03 10.47
C MET A 1 -5.60 13.02 11.27
N GLN A 2 -5.96 11.74 11.24
CA GLN A 2 -5.12 10.72 11.85
C GLN A 2 -3.85 10.60 11.01
N THR A 3 -2.70 10.67 11.66
CA THR A 3 -1.40 10.60 10.99
C THR A 3 -1.09 9.15 10.63
N VAL A 4 -0.71 8.91 9.36
CA VAL A 4 -0.22 7.60 8.92
C VAL A 4 1.23 7.44 9.37
N THR A 5 1.59 6.25 9.84
CA THR A 5 2.92 5.91 10.34
C THR A 5 3.57 4.85 9.46
N TYR A 6 4.90 4.66 9.58
CA TYR A 6 5.60 3.59 8.85
C TYR A 6 4.99 2.19 9.12
N PRO A 7 4.63 1.80 10.35
CA PRO A 7 3.89 0.56 10.59
C PRO A 7 2.56 0.45 9.83
N ASP A 8 1.81 1.55 9.68
CA ASP A 8 0.59 1.55 8.86
C ASP A 8 0.91 1.32 7.38
N TYR A 9 2.01 1.91 6.89
CA TYR A 9 2.49 1.71 5.53
C TYR A 9 2.94 0.27 5.26
N VAL A 10 3.70 -0.34 6.17
CA VAL A 10 4.09 -1.75 6.09
C VAL A 10 2.85 -2.66 6.08
N PHE A 11 1.90 -2.40 6.99
CA PHE A 11 0.64 -3.13 7.03
C PHE A 11 -0.13 -3.01 5.70
N PHE A 12 -0.21 -1.81 5.14
CA PHE A 12 -0.89 -1.56 3.87
C PHE A 12 -0.24 -2.32 2.71
N CYS A 13 1.10 -2.27 2.59
CA CYS A 13 1.83 -3.00 1.55
C CYS A 13 1.63 -4.51 1.66
N LYS A 14 1.70 -5.05 2.88
CA LYS A 14 1.45 -6.47 3.17
C LYS A 14 0.04 -6.87 2.75
N ALA A 15 -0.97 -6.14 3.23
CA ALA A 15 -2.37 -6.43 2.93
C ALA A 15 -2.65 -6.38 1.42
N PHE A 16 -2.03 -5.43 0.70
CA PHE A 16 -2.16 -5.32 -0.75
C PHE A 16 -1.60 -6.56 -1.47
N GLN A 17 -0.38 -7.00 -1.14
CA GLN A 17 0.22 -8.19 -1.77
C GLN A 17 -0.53 -9.47 -1.44
N GLU A 18 -0.93 -9.65 -0.17
CA GLU A 18 -1.69 -10.83 0.26
C GLU A 18 -3.04 -10.92 -0.46
N TRP A 19 -3.75 -9.79 -0.62
CA TRP A 19 -4.99 -9.75 -1.41
C TRP A 19 -4.72 -10.11 -2.88
N ASN A 20 -3.61 -9.66 -3.45
CA ASN A 20 -3.22 -9.97 -4.83
C ASN A 20 -2.54 -11.35 -5.02
N LEU A 21 -2.52 -12.19 -3.98
CA LEU A 21 -1.92 -13.53 -3.98
C LEU A 21 -0.42 -13.53 -4.29
N PHE A 22 0.30 -12.60 -3.65
CA PHE A 22 1.75 -12.52 -3.65
C PHE A 22 2.30 -12.46 -2.22
N ASP A 23 3.52 -12.93 -2.05
CA ASP A 23 4.23 -12.82 -0.77
C ASP A 23 4.68 -11.38 -0.53
N PHE A 24 4.74 -10.98 0.74
CA PHE A 24 5.25 -9.68 1.17
C PHE A 24 6.53 -9.87 2.00
N GLU A 25 7.58 -9.19 1.60
CA GLU A 25 8.85 -9.11 2.32
C GLU A 25 9.14 -7.64 2.65
N GLU A 26 9.21 -7.29 3.94
CA GLU A 26 9.46 -5.89 4.35
C GLU A 26 10.84 -5.39 3.87
N SER A 27 11.81 -6.30 3.67
CA SER A 27 13.13 -5.96 3.13
C SER A 27 13.12 -5.41 1.71
N ASP A 28 12.02 -5.61 0.98
CA ASP A 28 11.85 -5.10 -0.38
C ASP A 28 11.38 -3.63 -0.40
N ILE A 29 11.00 -3.08 0.76
CA ILE A 29 10.74 -1.65 0.91
C ILE A 29 12.05 -0.88 0.80
N LYS A 30 12.10 0.06 -0.13
CA LYS A 30 13.25 0.94 -0.35
C LYS A 30 13.05 2.23 0.42
N GLN A 31 14.07 2.65 1.17
CA GLN A 31 14.12 3.99 1.72
C GLN A 31 14.72 4.94 0.66
N GLU A 32 13.99 5.98 0.31
CA GLU A 32 14.43 6.97 -0.66
C GLU A 32 15.41 7.98 -0.02
N PRO A 33 16.40 8.48 -0.77
CA PRO A 33 17.31 9.51 -0.29
C PRO A 33 16.59 10.86 -0.13
N GLY A 34 16.73 11.50 1.03
CA GLY A 34 16.13 12.81 1.29
C GLY A 34 16.33 13.29 2.73
N GLU A 35 15.94 14.53 2.99
CA GLU A 35 15.95 15.10 4.36
C GLU A 35 14.84 14.52 5.24
N THR A 36 13.70 14.15 4.63
CA THR A 36 12.56 13.51 5.27
C THR A 36 12.54 12.01 4.96
N PRO A 37 12.25 11.14 5.93
CA PRO A 37 12.09 9.71 5.66
C PRO A 37 10.96 9.46 4.68
N SER A 38 11.30 8.93 3.50
CA SER A 38 10.34 8.46 2.51
C SER A 38 10.69 7.04 2.07
N TYR A 39 9.66 6.29 1.70
CA TYR A 39 9.75 4.86 1.40
C TYR A 39 8.95 4.52 0.15
N THR A 40 9.44 3.58 -0.65
CA THR A 40 8.75 3.05 -1.83
C THR A 40 8.72 1.53 -1.79
N TYR A 41 7.65 0.96 -2.36
CA TYR A 41 7.48 -0.47 -2.48
C TYR A 41 6.92 -0.80 -3.87
N ASP A 42 7.63 -1.68 -4.59
CA ASP A 42 7.24 -2.16 -5.91
C ASP A 42 6.30 -3.37 -5.74
N ALA A 43 5.00 -3.13 -5.72
CA ALA A 43 3.97 -4.16 -5.56
C ALA A 43 3.46 -4.69 -6.92
N THR A 44 2.73 -5.81 -6.88
CA THR A 44 2.08 -6.39 -8.07
C THR A 44 0.58 -6.51 -7.85
N PHE A 45 -0.20 -5.87 -8.71
CA PHE A 45 -1.63 -6.11 -8.82
C PHE A 45 -1.91 -7.31 -9.73
N ARG A 46 -2.96 -8.07 -9.43
CA ARG A 46 -3.45 -9.18 -10.25
C ARG A 46 -4.97 -9.14 -10.32
N ASP A 47 -5.50 -9.02 -11.53
CA ASP A 47 -6.95 -9.06 -11.76
C ASP A 47 -7.50 -10.50 -11.71
N GLU A 48 -8.83 -10.63 -11.80
CA GLU A 48 -9.53 -11.93 -11.82
C GLU A 48 -9.17 -12.81 -13.03
N SER A 49 -8.69 -12.20 -14.12
CA SER A 49 -8.22 -12.88 -15.33
C SER A 49 -6.73 -13.23 -15.28
N ASN A 50 -6.06 -12.98 -14.15
CA ASN A 50 -4.63 -13.18 -13.90
C ASN A 50 -3.69 -12.32 -14.78
N TYR A 51 -4.18 -11.20 -15.33
CA TYR A 51 -3.31 -10.14 -15.83
C TYR A 51 -2.70 -9.36 -14.66
N LYS A 52 -1.50 -8.84 -14.87
CA LYS A 52 -0.71 -8.21 -13.81
C LYS A 52 -0.19 -6.86 -14.23
N THR A 53 -0.13 -5.95 -13.27
CA THR A 53 0.55 -4.66 -13.41
C THR A 53 1.35 -4.32 -12.16
N ASN A 54 2.34 -3.45 -12.33
CA ASN A 54 3.10 -2.93 -11.21
C ASN A 54 2.34 -1.78 -10.55
N VAL A 55 2.40 -1.74 -9.22
CA VAL A 55 1.87 -0.65 -8.41
C VAL A 55 3.00 -0.16 -7.51
N VAL A 56 3.40 1.09 -7.67
CA VAL A 56 4.43 1.69 -6.81
C VAL A 56 3.72 2.37 -5.64
N ILE A 57 3.87 1.82 -4.44
CA ILE A 57 3.26 2.36 -3.21
C ILE A 57 4.32 3.17 -2.44
N SER A 58 4.06 4.45 -2.22
CA SER A 58 4.97 5.40 -1.59
C SER A 58 4.46 5.89 -0.24
N PHE A 59 5.36 6.16 0.69
CA PHE A 59 5.08 6.83 1.97
C PHE A 59 6.06 7.99 2.16
N ASP A 60 5.56 9.20 2.36
CA ASP A 60 6.36 10.44 2.50
C ASP A 60 6.61 10.88 3.94
N GLY A 61 6.28 10.02 4.92
CA GLY A 61 6.30 10.35 6.34
C GLY A 61 4.97 10.88 6.88
N ALA A 62 3.99 11.18 6.02
CA ALA A 62 2.68 11.67 6.43
C ALA A 62 1.51 10.92 5.76
N ALA A 63 1.66 10.52 4.49
CA ALA A 63 0.61 9.92 3.69
C ALA A 63 1.14 8.77 2.82
N ILE A 64 0.27 7.79 2.57
CA ILE A 64 0.50 6.73 1.60
C ILE A 64 -0.11 7.17 0.27
N THR A 65 0.65 7.01 -0.81
CA THR A 65 0.21 7.28 -2.18
C THR A 65 0.62 6.13 -3.08
N TRP A 66 0.02 6.01 -4.26
CA TRP A 66 0.37 4.96 -5.21
C TRP A 66 0.32 5.46 -6.65
N ALA A 67 1.12 4.82 -7.50
CA ALA A 67 1.11 4.99 -8.94
C ALA A 67 0.83 3.65 -9.62
N ILE A 68 -0.08 3.66 -10.60
CA ILE A 68 -0.49 2.50 -11.39
C ILE A 68 -0.43 2.93 -12.86
N ALA A 69 -0.06 2.01 -13.75
CA ALA A 69 -0.09 2.26 -15.19
C ALA A 69 -1.53 2.53 -15.68
N ASP A 70 -1.67 3.36 -16.73
CA ASP A 70 -2.97 3.65 -17.35
C ASP A 70 -3.67 2.36 -17.85
N GLY A 71 -5.00 2.34 -17.78
CA GLY A 71 -5.84 1.21 -18.23
C GLY A 71 -6.00 0.09 -17.19
N TRP A 72 -5.79 0.41 -15.91
CA TRP A 72 -5.96 -0.50 -14.77
C TRP A 72 -6.92 0.11 -13.74
N GLU A 73 -8.12 0.49 -14.20
CA GLU A 73 -9.16 1.11 -13.38
C GLU A 73 -9.53 0.24 -12.17
N ASP A 74 -9.66 -1.07 -12.36
CA ASP A 74 -9.95 -2.02 -11.28
C ASP A 74 -8.85 -1.99 -10.19
N ALA A 75 -7.58 -1.90 -10.59
CA ALA A 75 -6.47 -1.78 -9.65
C ALA A 75 -6.56 -0.49 -8.82
N HIS A 76 -6.99 0.61 -9.44
CA HIS A 76 -7.25 1.87 -8.73
C HIS A 76 -8.41 1.74 -7.74
N GLU A 77 -9.52 1.10 -8.12
CA GLU A 77 -10.68 0.93 -7.23
C GLU A 77 -10.36 0.03 -6.03
N GLU A 78 -9.66 -1.08 -6.26
CA GLU A 78 -9.30 -2.04 -5.21
C GLU A 78 -8.31 -1.44 -4.20
N ILE A 79 -7.25 -0.78 -4.67
CA ILE A 79 -6.28 -0.17 -3.74
C ILE A 79 -6.89 0.99 -2.93
N ASN A 80 -7.81 1.76 -3.52
CA ASN A 80 -8.56 2.80 -2.81
C ASN A 80 -9.43 2.17 -1.71
N THR A 81 -10.17 1.11 -2.06
CA THR A 81 -11.05 0.40 -1.12
C THR A 81 -10.25 -0.19 0.05
N LEU A 82 -9.07 -0.75 -0.23
CA LEU A 82 -8.15 -1.24 0.81
C LEU A 82 -7.72 -0.10 1.75
N TYR A 83 -7.32 1.04 1.17
CA TYR A 83 -6.83 2.18 1.93
C TYR A 83 -7.91 2.77 2.84
N ASP A 84 -9.11 2.98 2.29
CA ASP A 84 -10.27 3.45 3.04
C ASP A 84 -10.62 2.50 4.18
N SER A 85 -10.58 1.19 3.93
CA SER A 85 -10.83 0.17 4.95
C SER A 85 -9.82 0.24 6.09
N MET A 86 -8.53 0.37 5.77
CA MET A 86 -7.47 0.57 6.77
C MET A 86 -7.69 1.84 7.59
N MET A 87 -8.04 2.95 6.93
CA MET A 87 -8.30 4.22 7.60
C MET A 87 -9.53 4.19 8.50
N GLN A 88 -10.59 3.50 8.09
CA GLN A 88 -11.76 3.26 8.95
C GLN A 88 -11.42 2.40 10.17
N LEU A 89 -10.61 1.34 10.00
CA LEU A 89 -10.14 0.51 11.11
C LEU A 89 -9.33 1.32 12.11
N LYS A 90 -8.38 2.13 11.62
CA LYS A 90 -7.56 3.03 12.45
C LYS A 90 -8.42 4.09 13.16
N ALA A 91 -9.41 4.66 12.47
CA ALA A 91 -10.36 5.61 13.04
C ALA A 91 -11.19 5.01 14.18
N SER A 92 -11.54 3.72 14.08
CA SER A 92 -12.32 3.00 15.08
C SER A 92 -11.53 2.60 16.34
N GLY A 93 -10.21 2.83 16.37
CA GLY A 93 -9.35 2.44 17.50
C GLY A 93 -9.12 0.92 17.61
N ARG A 94 -9.52 0.15 16.58
CA ARG A 94 -9.14 -1.27 16.47
C ARG A 94 -7.67 -1.34 16.12
N GLN A 95 -6.92 -2.09 16.92
CA GLN A 95 -5.48 -2.23 16.75
C GLN A 95 -5.19 -3.00 15.45
N LEU A 96 -4.38 -2.42 14.57
CA LEU A 96 -3.75 -3.13 13.47
C LEU A 96 -2.69 -4.05 14.10
N VAL A 97 -3.04 -5.31 14.30
CA VAL A 97 -2.10 -6.32 14.84
C VAL A 97 -1.43 -6.99 13.64
N LEU A 98 -0.10 -6.88 13.59
CA LEU A 98 0.78 -7.52 12.61
C LEU A 98 0.93 -9.02 12.87
#